data_AF-A0A965TVP3-F1
#
_entry.id   AF-A0A965TVP3-F1
#
_cell.length_a   1.000
_cell.length_b   1.000
_cell.length_c   1.000
_cell.angle_alpha   90.00
_cell.angle_beta   90.00
_cell.angle_gamma   90.00
#
_symmetry.space_group_name_H-M   'P 1'
#
loop_
_entity.id
_entity.type
_entity.pdbx_description
1 polymer ?
#
loop_
_entity_poly.entity_id
_entity_poly.type
_entity_poly.pdbx_seq_one_letter_code
_entity_poly.pdbx_strand_id
1 'polypeptide(L)'
;GMRSKQGQRLLVTDMNGIIMADSRGLLLGQQAEFDPADVSSAPLLADHQQIGTLYVISPLGSGLASLENDFMTRLTSSTVVLAFFMSVMALILGLLLGKRVSGPLGELSIAIHNVARGKLDQRLDLHGDQEFEQLGHDFNLMAQNLEHAEKNRRRLTADVSHELRTPLTFLRGQLEGMQNGSVPANAENISHLQDEVIRLSRLVKELDDLALVVQVRQLGLADQHDRLLDELGDHLLAQRSL
;
A
#
# COMPACT_ATOMS: atom_id res chain seq x y z
N GLY A 1 -71.86 22.15 35.70
CA GLY A 1 -70.83 22.08 36.75
C GLY A 1 -69.72 21.16 36.29
N MET A 2 -68.49 21.41 36.76
CA MET A 2 -67.28 20.59 36.62
C MET A 2 -66.60 20.59 35.23
N ARG A 3 -66.03 21.74 34.89
CA ARG A 3 -64.92 21.84 33.92
C ARG A 3 -63.60 21.47 34.60
N SER A 4 -62.87 20.55 33.97
CA SER A 4 -61.41 20.41 33.93
C SER A 4 -60.64 20.55 35.26
N LYS A 5 -60.29 19.41 35.88
CA LYS A 5 -59.19 19.31 36.87
C LYS A 5 -58.05 18.40 36.37
N GLN A 6 -57.66 18.55 35.11
CA GLN A 6 -56.38 18.03 34.59
C GLN A 6 -55.37 19.17 34.32
N GLY A 7 -55.48 20.27 35.08
CA GLY A 7 -54.53 21.36 35.06
C GLY A 7 -53.46 21.23 36.15
N GLN A 8 -52.32 21.87 35.91
CA GLN A 8 -51.22 22.06 36.85
C GLN A 8 -51.73 22.38 38.27
N ARG A 9 -51.12 21.77 39.30
CA ARG A 9 -51.49 22.07 40.69
C ARG A 9 -50.64 23.25 41.16
N LEU A 10 -51.31 24.26 41.69
CA LEU A 10 -50.69 25.48 42.21
C LEU A 10 -50.77 25.43 43.72
N LEU A 11 -49.64 25.63 44.37
CA LEU A 11 -49.51 25.70 45.82
C LEU A 11 -48.80 26.98 46.21
N VAL A 12 -49.27 27.64 47.25
CA VAL A 12 -48.63 28.82 47.81
C VAL A 12 -48.20 28.48 49.22
N THR A 13 -46.94 28.72 49.54
CA THR A 13 -46.43 28.59 50.91
C THR A 13 -46.09 29.95 51.52
N ASP A 14 -46.06 29.99 52.84
CA ASP A 14 -45.38 31.06 53.57
C ASP A 14 -43.84 30.89 53.52
N MET A 15 -43.15 31.77 54.25
CA MET A 15 -41.68 31.76 54.41
C MET A 15 -41.14 30.55 55.19
N ASN A 16 -42.00 29.86 55.94
CA ASN A 16 -41.64 28.65 56.67
C ASN A 16 -41.91 27.38 55.86
N GLY A 17 -42.41 27.50 54.62
CA GLY A 17 -42.74 26.38 53.75
C GLY A 17 -44.08 25.71 54.08
N ILE A 18 -44.95 26.35 54.86
CA ILE A 18 -46.29 25.86 55.18
C ILE A 18 -47.26 26.25 54.06
N ILE A 19 -48.04 25.31 53.55
CA ILE A 19 -48.98 25.51 52.45
C ILE A 19 -50.18 26.35 52.92
N MET A 20 -50.25 27.58 52.43
CA MET A 20 -51.31 28.55 52.71
C MET A 20 -52.45 28.50 51.69
N ALA A 21 -52.16 28.10 50.45
CA ALA A 21 -53.17 27.89 49.42
C ALA A 21 -52.83 26.67 48.55
N ASP A 22 -53.85 25.92 48.15
CA ASP A 22 -53.72 24.75 47.27
C ASP A 22 -54.89 24.74 46.29
N SER A 23 -54.64 24.72 44.99
CA SER A 23 -55.69 24.68 43.97
C SER A 23 -56.57 23.43 44.04
N ARG A 24 -56.15 22.39 44.78
CA ARG A 24 -56.95 21.20 45.09
C ARG A 24 -57.47 21.14 46.52
N GLY A 25 -57.00 22.00 47.42
CA GLY A 25 -57.45 22.12 48.81
C GLY A 25 -57.12 20.92 49.71
N LEU A 26 -56.15 20.09 49.35
CA LEU A 26 -55.87 18.81 50.04
C LEU A 26 -54.71 18.92 51.04
N LEU A 27 -53.82 19.90 50.89
CA LEU A 27 -52.56 20.00 51.66
C LEU A 27 -52.46 21.29 52.49
N LEU A 28 -53.56 22.00 52.71
CA LEU A 28 -53.56 23.24 53.50
C LEU A 28 -53.03 22.98 54.92
N GLY A 29 -52.10 23.83 55.37
CA GLY A 29 -51.48 23.75 56.70
C GLY A 29 -50.38 22.68 56.84
N GLN A 30 -50.06 21.93 55.77
CA GLN A 30 -48.96 20.96 55.77
C GLN A 30 -47.66 21.61 55.28
N GLN A 31 -46.52 21.00 55.62
CA GLN A 31 -45.22 21.41 55.10
C GLN A 31 -45.09 20.96 53.63
N ALA A 32 -44.60 21.85 52.77
CA ALA A 32 -44.36 21.56 51.36
C ALA A 32 -43.22 20.54 51.20
N GLU A 33 -43.56 19.32 50.78
CA GLU A 33 -42.61 18.27 50.42
C GLU A 33 -42.94 17.79 49.00
N PHE A 34 -42.07 18.12 48.05
CA PHE A 34 -42.25 17.78 46.64
C PHE A 34 -40.90 17.40 46.02
N ASP A 35 -40.93 16.58 44.97
CA ASP A 35 -39.74 16.31 44.16
C ASP A 35 -39.33 17.59 43.41
N PRO A 36 -38.09 18.09 43.56
CA PRO A 36 -37.60 19.25 42.81
C PRO A 36 -37.75 19.11 41.29
N ALA A 37 -37.77 17.89 40.75
CA ALA A 37 -37.96 17.63 39.32
C ALA A 37 -39.40 17.88 38.81
N ASP A 38 -40.38 17.92 39.72
CA ASP A 38 -41.80 18.08 39.39
C ASP A 38 -42.33 19.49 39.65
N VAL A 39 -41.51 20.38 40.23
CA VAL A 39 -41.99 21.66 40.74
C VAL A 39 -41.14 22.81 40.24
N SER A 40 -41.78 23.77 39.58
CA SER A 40 -41.22 25.09 39.34
C SER A 40 -41.69 26.04 40.42
N SER A 41 -40.78 26.81 41.02
CA SER A 41 -41.10 27.77 42.08
C SER A 41 -40.83 29.22 41.65
N ALA A 42 -41.70 30.14 42.04
CA ALA A 42 -41.48 31.57 41.90
C ALA A 42 -41.74 32.30 43.23
N PRO A 43 -40.90 33.27 43.63
CA PRO A 43 -41.15 34.02 44.86
C PRO A 43 -42.40 34.91 44.70
N LEU A 44 -43.23 34.97 45.74
CA LEU A 44 -44.34 35.91 45.83
C LEU A 44 -43.86 37.16 46.58
N LEU A 45 -43.91 38.29 45.91
CA LEU A 45 -43.46 39.58 46.43
C LEU A 45 -44.67 40.47 46.73
N ALA A 46 -44.70 41.07 47.92
CA ALA A 46 -45.57 42.19 48.25
C ALA A 46 -44.69 43.33 48.77
N ASP A 47 -44.86 44.53 48.22
CA ASP A 47 -44.03 45.70 48.55
C ASP A 47 -42.51 45.44 48.47
N HIS A 48 -42.08 44.69 47.43
CA HIS A 48 -40.69 44.24 47.21
C HIS A 48 -40.11 43.30 48.28
N GLN A 49 -40.92 42.86 49.24
CA GLN A 49 -40.53 41.86 50.24
C GLN A 49 -41.17 40.51 49.90
N GLN A 50 -40.37 39.44 49.98
CA GLN A 50 -40.88 38.10 49.74
C GLN A 50 -41.79 37.68 50.89
N ILE A 51 -43.04 37.36 50.57
CA ILE A 51 -44.08 36.95 51.53
C ILE A 51 -44.42 35.47 51.43
N GLY A 52 -44.06 34.82 50.32
CA GLY A 52 -44.28 33.39 50.11
C GLY A 52 -43.55 32.86 48.88
N THR A 53 -43.81 31.59 48.55
CA THR A 53 -43.36 30.97 47.30
C THR A 53 -44.55 30.29 46.62
N LEU A 54 -44.71 30.54 45.33
CA LEU A 54 -45.65 29.84 44.47
C LEU A 54 -44.96 28.63 43.85
N TYR A 55 -45.50 27.43 44.08
CA TYR A 55 -45.08 26.17 43.49
C TYR A 55 -46.08 25.73 42.42
N VAL A 56 -45.57 25.45 41.23
CA VAL A 56 -46.32 24.86 40.11
C VAL A 56 -45.89 23.41 39.97
N ILE A 57 -46.73 22.49 40.43
CA ILE A 57 -46.47 21.05 40.31
C ILE A 57 -46.95 20.56 38.95
N SER A 58 -45.98 20.15 38.13
CA SER A 58 -46.17 19.55 36.83
C SER A 58 -45.57 18.13 36.84
N PRO A 59 -46.35 17.09 37.19
CA PRO A 59 -45.87 15.71 37.27
C PRO A 59 -45.44 15.12 35.90
N LEU A 60 -45.60 15.88 34.81
CA LEU A 60 -44.99 15.56 33.52
C LEU A 60 -43.48 15.82 33.51
N GLY A 61 -42.94 16.69 34.37
CA GLY A 61 -41.53 17.10 34.37
C GLY A 61 -40.57 15.94 34.65
N SER A 62 -40.73 15.26 35.79
CA SER A 62 -39.90 14.09 36.16
C SER A 62 -40.07 12.92 35.18
N GLY A 63 -41.30 12.69 34.71
CA GLY A 63 -41.60 11.65 33.72
C GLY A 63 -40.91 11.91 32.38
N LEU A 64 -40.91 13.16 31.90
CA LEU A 64 -40.22 13.54 30.67
C LEU A 64 -38.69 13.50 30.84
N ALA A 65 -38.15 13.94 31.97
CA ALA A 65 -36.71 13.92 32.24
C ALA A 65 -36.14 12.50 32.40
N SER A 66 -36.89 11.59 33.04
CA SER A 66 -36.52 10.17 33.13
C SER A 66 -36.61 9.46 31.78
N LEU A 67 -37.64 9.75 30.98
CA LEU A 67 -37.75 9.27 29.60
C LEU A 67 -36.59 9.77 28.72
N GLU A 68 -36.20 11.04 28.87
CA GLU A 68 -35.05 11.62 28.17
C GLU A 68 -33.74 10.91 28.55
N ASN A 69 -33.48 10.72 29.85
CA ASN A 69 -32.28 10.02 30.31
C ASN A 69 -32.23 8.56 29.87
N ASP A 70 -33.35 7.84 29.95
CA ASP A 70 -33.44 6.45 29.48
C ASP A 70 -33.22 6.36 27.97
N PHE A 71 -33.81 7.29 27.21
CA PHE A 71 -33.62 7.38 25.78
C PHE A 71 -32.17 7.68 25.41
N MET A 72 -31.56 8.69 26.03
CA MET A 72 -30.16 9.05 25.82
C MET A 72 -29.23 7.90 26.18
N THR A 73 -29.48 7.22 27.31
CA THR A 73 -28.66 6.07 27.74
C THR A 73 -28.73 4.94 26.71
N ARG A 74 -29.91 4.64 26.16
CA ARG A 74 -30.08 3.63 25.09
C ARG A 74 -29.40 4.05 23.78
N LEU A 75 -29.50 5.32 23.40
CA LEU A 75 -28.80 5.86 22.23
C LEU A 75 -27.28 5.77 22.40
N THR A 76 -26.75 6.18 23.55
CA THR A 76 -25.31 6.11 23.82
C THR A 76 -24.84 4.66 23.85
N SER A 77 -25.55 3.75 24.53
CA SER A 77 -25.13 2.35 24.61
C SER A 77 -25.14 1.67 23.23
N SER A 78 -26.19 1.91 22.42
CA SER A 78 -26.27 1.36 21.06
C SER A 78 -25.18 1.93 20.15
N THR A 79 -24.85 3.21 20.28
CA THR A 79 -23.77 3.87 19.54
C THR A 79 -22.40 3.29 19.92
N VAL A 80 -22.13 3.08 21.21
CA VAL A 80 -20.86 2.49 21.68
C VAL A 80 -20.70 1.07 21.19
N VAL A 81 -21.76 0.26 21.25
CA VAL A 81 -21.75 -1.12 20.74
C VAL A 81 -21.48 -1.14 19.23
N LEU A 82 -22.14 -0.28 18.46
CA LEU A 82 -21.90 -0.15 17.02
C LEU A 82 -20.46 0.28 16.72
N ALA A 83 -19.95 1.29 17.42
CA ALA A 83 -18.59 1.79 17.25
C ALA A 83 -17.53 0.71 17.55
N PHE A 84 -17.78 -0.11 18.57
CA PHE A 84 -16.94 -1.26 18.90
C PHE A 84 -16.90 -2.27 17.75
N PHE A 85 -18.07 -2.70 17.24
CA PHE A 85 -18.12 -3.66 16.13
C PHE A 85 -17.49 -3.09 14.84
N MET A 86 -17.72 -1.81 14.54
CA MET A 86 -17.10 -1.15 13.39
C MET A 86 -15.57 -1.08 13.53
N SER A 87 -15.05 -0.79 14.72
CA SER A 87 -13.59 -0.80 14.96
C SER A 87 -12.99 -2.19 14.81
N VAL A 88 -13.65 -3.21 15.35
CA VAL A 88 -13.21 -4.61 15.20
C VAL A 88 -13.23 -5.02 13.73
N MET A 89 -14.29 -4.69 13.00
CA MET A 89 -14.40 -4.97 11.57
C MET A 89 -13.30 -4.28 10.77
N ALA A 90 -13.05 -2.99 11.03
CA ALA A 90 -11.99 -2.22 10.38
C ALA A 90 -10.60 -2.80 10.66
N LEU A 91 -10.33 -3.24 11.89
CA LEU A 91 -9.08 -3.89 12.25
C LEU A 91 -8.89 -5.22 11.50
N ILE A 92 -9.94 -6.05 11.43
CA ILE A 92 -9.90 -7.33 10.71
C ILE A 92 -9.63 -7.08 9.22
N LEU A 93 -10.36 -6.16 8.59
CA LEU A 93 -10.19 -5.78 7.19
C LEU A 93 -8.78 -5.24 6.92
N GLY A 94 -8.28 -4.35 7.78
CA GLY A 94 -6.94 -3.78 7.66
C GLY A 94 -5.84 -4.85 7.74
N LEU A 95 -5.95 -5.78 8.68
CA LEU A 95 -5.01 -6.90 8.79
C LEU A 95 -5.08 -7.86 7.59
N LEU A 96 -6.28 -8.11 7.06
CA LEU A 96 -6.48 -8.99 5.91
C LEU A 96 -5.92 -8.38 4.63
N LEU A 97 -6.19 -7.10 4.36
CA LEU A 97 -5.63 -6.36 3.23
C LEU A 97 -4.11 -6.22 3.35
N GLY A 98 -3.60 -5.90 4.55
CA GLY A 98 -2.17 -5.82 4.81
C GLY A 98 -1.46 -7.13 4.47
N LYS A 99 -2.01 -8.27 4.92
CA LYS A 99 -1.44 -9.58 4.59
C LYS A 99 -1.53 -9.92 3.10
N ARG A 100 -2.63 -9.57 2.43
CA ARG A 100 -2.85 -9.84 0.99
C ARG A 100 -1.82 -9.14 0.11
N VAL A 101 -1.34 -7.95 0.51
CA VAL A 101 -0.36 -7.17 -0.25
C VAL A 101 1.08 -7.41 0.22
N SER A 102 1.33 -7.39 1.53
CA SER A 102 2.71 -7.48 2.05
C SER A 102 3.35 -8.86 1.86
N GLY A 103 2.55 -9.93 1.79
CA GLY A 103 3.06 -11.28 1.53
C GLY A 103 3.76 -11.39 0.16
N PRO A 104 3.03 -11.19 -0.96
CA PRO A 104 3.59 -11.27 -2.31
C PRO A 104 4.77 -10.31 -2.53
N LEU A 105 4.70 -9.08 -2.00
CA LEU A 105 5.81 -8.13 -2.10
C LEU A 105 7.06 -8.58 -1.35
N GLY A 106 6.89 -9.24 -0.20
CA GLY A 106 8.00 -9.82 0.55
C GLY A 106 8.69 -10.95 -0.23
N GLU A 107 7.92 -11.84 -0.83
CA GLU A 107 8.44 -12.94 -1.66
C GLU A 107 9.21 -12.42 -2.89
N LEU A 108 8.63 -11.44 -3.61
CA LEU A 108 9.30 -10.79 -4.73
C LEU A 108 10.60 -10.13 -4.31
N SER A 109 10.60 -9.40 -3.19
CA SER A 109 11.81 -8.75 -2.66
C SER A 109 12.91 -9.77 -2.39
N ILE A 110 12.59 -10.90 -1.76
CA ILE A 110 13.55 -11.99 -1.50
C ILE A 110 14.09 -12.56 -2.81
N ALA A 111 13.22 -12.78 -3.80
CA ALA A 111 13.61 -13.33 -5.10
C ALA A 111 14.56 -12.37 -5.86
N ILE A 112 14.27 -11.07 -5.85
CA ILE A 112 15.15 -10.03 -6.42
C ILE A 112 16.52 -10.06 -5.75
N HIS A 113 16.58 -10.11 -4.41
CA HIS A 113 17.85 -10.19 -3.68
C HIS A 113 18.64 -11.49 -3.97
N ASN A 114 17.96 -12.59 -4.29
CA ASN A 114 18.61 -13.83 -4.71
C ASN A 114 19.21 -13.70 -6.10
N VAL A 115 18.46 -13.14 -7.07
CA VAL A 115 18.94 -12.89 -8.43
C VAL A 115 20.12 -11.91 -8.42
N ALA A 116 20.04 -10.84 -7.63
CA ALA A 116 21.13 -9.87 -7.46
C ALA A 116 22.42 -10.50 -6.89
N ARG A 117 22.31 -11.62 -6.16
CA ARG A 117 23.45 -12.41 -5.66
C ARG A 117 23.90 -13.50 -6.63
N GLY A 118 23.37 -13.53 -7.86
CA GLY A 118 23.75 -14.47 -8.92
C GLY A 118 22.98 -15.78 -8.94
N LYS A 119 21.90 -15.93 -8.15
CA LYS A 119 21.00 -17.10 -8.23
C LYS A 119 19.96 -16.89 -9.33
N LEU A 120 20.35 -17.10 -10.58
CA LEU A 120 19.55 -16.81 -11.77
C LEU A 120 18.50 -17.89 -12.09
N ASP A 121 18.59 -19.05 -11.44
CA ASP A 121 17.63 -20.16 -11.51
C ASP A 121 16.38 -19.92 -10.65
N GLN A 122 16.35 -18.83 -9.86
CA GLN A 122 15.20 -18.46 -9.05
C GLN A 122 13.96 -18.26 -9.94
N ARG A 123 12.85 -18.87 -9.54
CA ARG A 123 11.52 -18.63 -10.10
C ARG A 123 10.57 -18.22 -9.00
N LEU A 124 9.56 -17.46 -9.37
CA LEU A 124 8.55 -16.92 -8.49
C LEU A 124 7.17 -17.29 -9.03
N ASP A 125 6.31 -17.81 -8.16
CA ASP A 125 4.95 -18.20 -8.48
C ASP A 125 4.00 -17.49 -7.53
N LEU A 126 3.76 -16.21 -7.81
CA LEU A 126 2.88 -15.38 -7.01
C LEU A 126 1.43 -15.73 -7.36
N HIS A 127 0.68 -16.16 -6.36
CA HIS A 127 -0.75 -16.46 -6.49
C HIS A 127 -1.57 -15.31 -5.92
N GLY A 128 -2.75 -15.04 -6.48
CA GLY A 128 -3.71 -14.12 -5.88
C GLY A 128 -4.37 -13.20 -6.91
N ASP A 129 -4.15 -11.90 -6.75
CA ASP A 129 -4.67 -10.91 -7.70
C ASP A 129 -3.87 -10.96 -9.01
N GLN A 130 -4.54 -10.73 -10.14
CA GLN A 130 -3.97 -10.87 -11.48
C GLN A 130 -2.68 -10.04 -11.66
N GLU A 131 -2.61 -8.88 -11.00
CA GLU A 131 -1.46 -7.98 -11.02
C GLU A 131 -0.21 -8.64 -10.40
N PHE A 132 -0.37 -9.45 -9.36
CA PHE A 132 0.75 -10.16 -8.74
C PHE A 132 1.19 -11.36 -9.56
N GLU A 133 0.25 -12.09 -10.16
CA GLU A 133 0.56 -13.18 -11.10
C GLU A 133 1.38 -12.64 -12.28
N GLN A 134 0.95 -11.52 -12.87
CA GLN A 134 1.68 -10.85 -13.95
C GLN A 134 3.08 -10.39 -13.51
N LEU A 135 3.21 -9.81 -12.32
CA LEU A 135 4.51 -9.40 -11.78
C LEU A 135 5.46 -10.59 -11.57
N GLY A 136 4.93 -11.74 -11.13
CA GLY A 136 5.67 -12.99 -11.02
C GLY A 136 6.15 -13.50 -12.38
N HIS A 137 5.29 -13.44 -13.39
CA HIS A 137 5.65 -13.79 -14.77
C HIS A 137 6.76 -12.88 -15.33
N ASP A 138 6.62 -11.57 -15.17
CA ASP A 138 7.62 -10.60 -15.64
C ASP A 138 8.97 -10.77 -14.94
N PHE A 139 8.95 -11.04 -13.64
CA PHE A 139 10.15 -11.40 -12.88
C PHE A 139 10.82 -12.67 -13.45
N ASN A 140 10.04 -13.72 -13.72
CA ASN A 140 10.56 -14.97 -14.27
C ASN A 140 11.18 -14.78 -15.66
N LEU A 141 10.54 -13.98 -16.52
CA LEU A 141 11.07 -13.64 -17.84
C LEU A 141 12.40 -12.88 -17.73
N MET A 142 12.48 -11.90 -16.83
CA MET A 142 13.72 -11.17 -16.53
C MET A 142 14.83 -12.13 -16.04
N ALA A 143 14.52 -12.99 -15.06
CA ALA A 143 15.47 -13.94 -14.51
C ALA A 143 15.98 -14.93 -15.57
N GLN A 144 15.08 -15.42 -16.43
CA GLN A 144 15.43 -16.29 -17.56
C GLN A 144 16.36 -15.57 -18.56
N ASN A 145 16.05 -14.32 -18.93
CA ASN A 145 16.89 -13.54 -19.84
C ASN A 145 18.29 -13.33 -19.27
N LEU A 146 18.39 -13.03 -17.97
CA LEU A 146 19.67 -12.87 -17.29
C LEU A 146 20.45 -14.19 -17.23
N GLU A 147 19.78 -15.30 -16.97
CA GLU A 147 20.38 -16.64 -16.99
C GLU A 147 20.96 -16.98 -18.38
N HIS A 148 20.21 -16.70 -19.45
CA HIS A 148 20.69 -16.91 -20.82
C HIS A 148 21.86 -15.99 -21.16
N ALA A 149 21.81 -14.71 -20.77
CA ALA A 149 22.91 -13.77 -21.00
C ALA A 149 24.18 -14.22 -20.30
N GLU A 150 24.09 -14.67 -19.04
CA GLU A 150 25.24 -15.17 -18.27
C GLU A 150 25.81 -16.47 -18.87
N LYS A 151 24.95 -17.40 -19.30
CA LYS A 151 25.38 -18.62 -20.01
C LYS A 151 26.13 -18.29 -21.30
N ASN A 152 25.60 -17.37 -22.10
CA ASN A 152 26.23 -16.93 -23.34
C ASN A 152 27.58 -16.24 -23.09
N ARG A 153 27.66 -15.37 -22.08
CA ARG A 153 28.91 -14.71 -21.69
C ARG A 153 29.99 -15.73 -21.30
N ARG A 154 29.65 -16.74 -20.49
CA ARG A 154 30.57 -17.80 -20.08
C ARG A 154 31.06 -18.62 -21.27
N ARG A 155 30.13 -19.02 -22.15
CA ARG A 155 30.46 -19.76 -23.37
C ARG A 155 31.40 -18.96 -24.28
N LEU A 156 31.07 -17.70 -24.56
CA LEU A 156 31.91 -16.83 -25.38
C LEU A 156 33.31 -16.68 -24.78
N THR A 157 33.41 -16.48 -23.47
CA THR A 157 34.71 -16.35 -22.78
C THR A 157 35.54 -17.62 -22.92
N ALA A 158 34.90 -18.80 -22.81
CA ALA A 158 35.56 -20.08 -23.01
C ALA A 158 36.02 -20.28 -24.46
N ASP A 159 35.15 -20.01 -25.43
CA ASP A 159 35.42 -20.16 -26.86
C ASP A 159 36.58 -19.23 -27.29
N VAL A 160 36.54 -17.96 -26.87
CA VAL A 160 37.63 -16.99 -27.10
C VAL A 160 38.95 -17.48 -26.50
N SER A 161 38.93 -17.98 -25.26
CA SER A 161 40.13 -18.49 -24.60
C SER A 161 40.73 -19.68 -25.35
N HIS A 162 39.89 -20.54 -25.95
CA HIS A 162 40.33 -21.66 -26.76
C HIS A 162 40.92 -21.22 -28.10
N GLU A 163 40.22 -20.34 -28.83
CA GLU A 163 40.65 -19.84 -30.14
C GLU A 163 41.95 -19.04 -30.07
N LEU A 164 42.22 -18.34 -28.96
CA LEU A 164 43.48 -17.62 -28.76
C LEU A 164 44.63 -18.53 -28.32
N ARG A 165 44.35 -19.61 -27.57
CA ARG A 165 45.41 -20.49 -27.02
C ARG A 165 46.17 -21.22 -28.12
N THR A 166 45.48 -21.74 -29.13
CA THR A 166 46.07 -22.50 -30.23
C THR A 166 47.13 -21.70 -31.01
N PRO A 167 46.82 -20.52 -31.59
CA PRO A 167 47.79 -19.73 -32.34
C PRO A 167 48.91 -19.17 -31.46
N LEU A 168 48.62 -18.81 -30.21
CA LEU A 168 49.67 -18.40 -29.27
C LEU A 168 50.65 -19.55 -28.95
N THR A 169 50.15 -20.77 -28.80
CA THR A 169 50.99 -21.95 -28.58
C THR A 169 51.84 -22.24 -29.81
N PHE A 170 51.28 -22.09 -31.01
CA PHE A 170 52.01 -22.22 -32.26
C PHE A 170 53.13 -21.17 -32.40
N LEU A 171 52.80 -19.89 -32.20
CA LEU A 171 53.77 -18.79 -32.22
C LEU A 171 54.91 -19.04 -31.22
N ARG A 172 54.57 -19.46 -29.99
CA ARG A 172 55.56 -19.77 -28.96
C ARG A 172 56.46 -20.94 -29.36
N GLY A 173 55.89 -22.03 -29.88
CA GLY A 173 56.66 -23.21 -30.30
C GLY A 173 57.61 -22.91 -31.47
N GLN A 174 57.17 -22.12 -32.44
CA GLN A 174 58.03 -21.67 -33.55
C GLN A 174 59.18 -20.77 -33.06
N LEU A 175 58.90 -19.82 -32.15
CA LEU A 175 59.93 -18.96 -31.56
C LEU A 175 60.94 -19.76 -30.71
N GLU A 176 60.47 -20.69 -29.89
CA GLU A 176 61.32 -21.62 -29.13
C GLU A 176 62.19 -22.47 -30.07
N GLY A 177 61.62 -22.98 -31.16
CA GLY A 177 62.32 -23.72 -32.20
C GLY A 177 63.38 -22.89 -32.94
N MET A 178 63.12 -21.60 -33.17
CA MET A 178 64.13 -20.70 -33.73
C MET A 178 65.26 -20.42 -32.75
N GLN A 179 64.94 -20.22 -31.48
CA GLN A 179 65.93 -19.96 -30.42
C GLN A 179 66.88 -21.14 -30.19
N ASN A 180 66.37 -22.37 -30.24
CA ASN A 180 67.17 -23.58 -30.04
C ASN A 180 67.80 -24.11 -31.34
N GLY A 181 67.60 -23.43 -32.47
CA GLY A 181 68.16 -23.78 -33.78
C GLY A 181 67.46 -24.94 -34.51
N SER A 182 66.37 -25.49 -33.96
CA SER A 182 65.61 -26.58 -34.60
C SER A 182 64.73 -26.09 -35.75
N VAL A 183 64.34 -24.81 -35.75
CA VAL A 183 63.62 -24.13 -36.84
C VAL A 183 64.50 -23.00 -37.40
N PRO A 184 64.74 -22.92 -38.71
CA PRO A 184 65.60 -21.87 -39.27
C PRO A 184 64.92 -20.49 -39.16
N ALA A 185 65.62 -19.50 -38.61
CA ALA A 185 65.17 -18.11 -38.53
C ALA A 185 65.36 -17.37 -39.88
N ASN A 186 64.76 -17.91 -40.95
CA ASN A 186 64.80 -17.34 -42.28
C ASN A 186 63.58 -16.41 -42.53
N ALA A 187 63.63 -15.67 -43.64
CA ALA A 187 62.57 -14.72 -43.99
C ALA A 187 61.19 -15.39 -44.14
N GLU A 188 61.16 -16.63 -44.63
CA GLU A 188 59.92 -17.41 -44.79
C GLU A 188 59.25 -17.69 -43.43
N ASN A 189 59.97 -18.28 -42.47
CA ASN A 189 59.39 -18.59 -41.16
C ASN A 189 59.03 -17.33 -40.37
N ILE A 190 59.79 -16.23 -40.51
CA ILE A 190 59.44 -14.93 -39.91
C ILE A 190 58.15 -14.37 -40.53
N SER A 191 57.98 -14.49 -41.85
CA SER A 191 56.73 -14.09 -42.54
C SER A 191 55.54 -14.89 -42.02
N HIS A 192 55.68 -16.20 -41.82
CA HIS A 192 54.61 -17.05 -41.28
C HIS A 192 54.20 -16.63 -39.85
N LEU A 193 55.16 -16.25 -39.00
CA LEU A 193 54.87 -15.71 -37.67
C LEU A 193 54.15 -14.37 -37.74
N GLN A 194 54.57 -13.50 -38.66
CA GLN A 194 53.95 -12.20 -38.87
C GLN A 194 52.50 -12.34 -39.35
N ASP A 195 52.24 -13.26 -40.28
CA ASP A 195 50.89 -13.56 -40.78
C ASP A 195 49.97 -14.03 -39.66
N GLU A 196 50.46 -14.87 -38.75
CA GLU A 196 49.67 -15.35 -37.60
C GLU A 196 49.40 -14.24 -36.58
N VAL A 197 50.36 -13.32 -36.35
CA VAL A 197 50.14 -12.13 -35.52
C VAL A 197 49.09 -11.20 -36.12
N ILE A 198 49.11 -11.01 -37.45
CA ILE A 198 48.08 -10.23 -38.17
C ILE A 198 46.72 -10.91 -38.04
N ARG A 199 46.66 -12.24 -38.16
CA ARG A 199 45.44 -13.04 -38.00
C ARG A 199 44.85 -12.90 -36.59
N LEU A 200 45.67 -13.05 -35.55
CA LEU A 200 45.28 -12.82 -34.16
C LEU A 200 44.75 -11.40 -33.93
N SER A 201 45.40 -10.40 -34.51
CA SER A 201 44.98 -9.00 -34.40
C SER A 201 43.60 -8.75 -35.02
N ARG A 202 43.29 -9.40 -36.15
CA ARG A 202 41.94 -9.35 -36.76
C ARG A 202 40.90 -10.02 -35.88
N LEU A 203 41.19 -11.20 -35.33
CA LEU A 203 40.28 -11.91 -34.43
C LEU A 203 39.93 -11.07 -33.20
N VAL A 204 40.93 -10.43 -32.57
CA VAL A 204 40.69 -9.54 -31.42
C VAL A 204 39.78 -8.36 -31.81
N LYS A 205 39.98 -7.79 -33.01
CA LYS A 205 39.11 -6.71 -33.51
C LYS A 205 37.67 -7.17 -33.74
N GLU A 206 37.48 -8.35 -34.33
CA GLU A 206 36.14 -8.94 -34.54
C GLU A 206 35.40 -9.18 -33.22
N LEU A 207 36.12 -9.56 -32.16
CA LEU A 207 35.56 -9.71 -30.81
C LEU A 207 35.15 -8.37 -30.17
N ASP A 208 35.94 -7.31 -30.41
CA ASP A 208 35.64 -5.96 -29.93
C ASP A 208 34.38 -5.40 -30.62
N ASP A 209 34.30 -5.56 -31.94
CA ASP A 209 33.12 -5.17 -32.75
C ASP A 209 31.86 -5.91 -32.26
N LEU A 210 31.97 -7.21 -31.95
CA LEU A 210 30.86 -8.01 -31.42
C LEU A 210 30.42 -7.52 -30.03
N ALA A 211 31.36 -7.21 -29.13
CA ALA A 211 31.07 -6.70 -27.80
C ALA A 211 30.31 -5.36 -27.86
N LEU A 212 30.70 -4.47 -28.79
CA LEU A 212 30.02 -3.21 -29.06
C LEU A 212 28.57 -3.40 -29.52
N VAL A 213 28.32 -4.33 -30.44
CA VAL A 213 26.96 -4.63 -30.95
C VAL A 213 26.05 -5.18 -29.83
N VAL A 214 26.57 -6.10 -29.00
CA VAL A 214 25.80 -6.67 -27.88
C VAL A 214 25.41 -5.59 -26.87
N GLN A 215 26.31 -4.65 -26.58
CA GLN A 215 26.07 -3.57 -25.63
C GLN A 215 25.01 -2.58 -26.11
N VAL A 216 24.97 -2.27 -27.41
CA VAL A 216 23.93 -1.42 -28.02
C VAL A 216 22.55 -2.09 -27.95
N ARG A 217 22.48 -3.41 -28.18
CA ARG A 217 21.22 -4.16 -28.10
C ARG A 217 20.66 -4.22 -26.68
N GLN A 218 21.53 -4.31 -25.67
CA GLN A 218 21.13 -4.28 -24.25
C GLN A 218 20.63 -2.90 -23.77
N LEU A 219 20.95 -1.81 -24.47
CA LEU A 219 20.44 -0.46 -24.19
C LEU A 219 19.04 -0.19 -24.76
N GLY A 220 18.33 -1.20 -25.28
CA GLY A 220 16.93 -1.07 -25.70
C GLY A 220 16.68 -0.22 -26.95
N LEU A 221 17.73 0.33 -27.58
CA LEU A 221 17.61 1.24 -28.73
C LEU A 221 17.20 0.52 -30.03
N ALA A 222 17.32 -0.80 -30.11
CA ALA A 222 16.85 -1.57 -31.26
C ALA A 222 15.35 -1.86 -31.20
N ASP A 223 14.81 -2.10 -30.00
CA ASP A 223 13.39 -2.47 -29.80
C ASP A 223 12.46 -1.26 -29.94
N GLN A 224 12.98 -0.05 -29.67
CA GLN A 224 12.23 1.20 -29.81
C GLN A 224 12.03 1.61 -31.29
N HIS A 225 12.92 1.17 -32.20
CA HIS A 225 12.84 1.51 -33.62
C HIS A 225 11.76 0.68 -34.35
N ASP A 226 11.64 -0.61 -34.04
CA ASP A 226 10.57 -1.46 -34.62
C ASP A 226 9.18 -1.05 -34.11
N ARG A 227 9.03 -0.71 -32.82
CA ARG A 227 7.73 -0.22 -32.30
C ARG A 227 7.30 1.11 -32.88
N LEU A 228 8.24 2.03 -33.14
CA LEU A 228 7.92 3.32 -33.78
C LEU A 228 7.55 3.14 -35.26
N LEU A 229 8.11 2.15 -35.94
CA LEU A 229 7.74 1.84 -37.33
C LEU A 229 6.36 1.18 -37.43
N ASP A 230 6.01 0.30 -36.48
CA ASP A 230 4.66 -0.27 -36.40
C ASP A 230 3.60 0.79 -36.02
N GLU A 231 3.86 1.65 -35.03
CA GLU A 231 2.95 2.75 -34.66
C GLU A 231 2.77 3.77 -35.80
N LEU A 232 3.84 4.11 -36.52
CA LEU A 232 3.75 5.00 -37.69
C LEU A 232 3.04 4.33 -38.88
N GLY A 233 3.23 3.01 -39.06
CA GLY A 233 2.54 2.23 -40.06
C GLY A 233 1.03 2.20 -39.85
N ASP A 234 0.59 1.93 -38.62
CA ASP A 234 -0.82 1.89 -38.25
C ASP A 234 -1.48 3.28 -38.34
N HIS A 235 -0.78 4.35 -37.95
CA HIS A 235 -1.28 5.72 -38.07
C HIS A 235 -1.42 6.18 -39.54
N LEU A 236 -0.50 5.79 -40.42
CA LEU A 236 -0.57 6.12 -41.85
C LEU A 236 -1.64 5.31 -42.58
N LEU A 237 -1.94 4.08 -42.12
CA LEU A 237 -3.05 3.28 -42.64
C LEU A 237 -4.41 3.83 -42.19
N ALA A 238 -4.54 4.30 -40.95
CA ALA A 238 -5.77 4.92 -40.44
C ALA A 238 -6.13 6.26 -41.11
N GLN A 239 -5.13 7.02 -41.57
CA GLN A 239 -5.36 8.31 -42.24
C GLN A 239 -5.75 8.15 -43.72
N ARG A 240 -5.52 6.98 -44.33
CA ARG A 240 -5.89 6.69 -45.74
C ARG A 240 -7.30 6.12 -45.92
N SER A 241 -8.02 5.83 -44.84
CA SER A 241 -9.37 5.26 -44.85
C SER A 241 -10.50 6.28 -44.59
N LEU A 242 -10.21 7.58 -44.64
CA LEU A 242 -11.18 8.69 -44.61
C LEU A 242 -11.10 9.48 -45.91
#